data_AF-G4D323-F1
#
_entry.id   AF-G4D323-F1
#
_cell.length_a   1.000
_cell.length_b   1.000
_cell.length_c   1.000
_cell.angle_alpha   90.00
_cell.angle_beta   90.00
_cell.angle_gamma   90.00
#
_symmetry.space_group_name_H-M   'P 1'
#
loop_
_entity.id
_entity.type
_entity.pdbx_description
1 polymer ?
#
loop_
_entity_poly.entity_id
_entity_poly.type
_entity_poly.pdbx_seq_one_letter_code
_entity_poly.pdbx_strand_id
1 'polypeptide(L)'
;MVSSLMPDGYYPFPIEYIMDNYEIEKSTYKILKSIDFIRKEALLNLLKNNMKLSKGSMEKIDYLEIKHEFIQKFRIESQIKNLPGLPNVSYSLDTITLVCIGKEQEDFSFFVKVEENSLLKEAIEKMEKTIENGENITYLGGKASSGLNTFKVYDIENIENSNKTSKSKTYINLGMLLPEFNKIDTENSFINIHVSDRKPYDIENNVEKVICFIRPGSIISKNNEVKDEFELAKSIHNKYNLLYKNAIIFGNSYLEKWRYNVELKFRTVSSVILSGRNHSALYEGIDYKKTCFDKFSIIYPFFSYENRIGKTNEDFKKANSYYIPASSLKGSLLAKKNVENLFRRSIIFSDVLIDKEQVVLKNLMKFQYLYQNSEDTTKVNKIPKYGEFFPAIGIEMLKSDTNISVNILIKKSDLKNQLKESLNETFIVTKEKLMRYSKEIDTRIEYINNLKIKQTDVKGVLEILNKIKSSIDDLLKSDRNYIYLGGYKGILGCLKEVKDNENIRNGFYVDEEKCYHMDLLKLENNFEI
;
A
#
# COMPACT_ATOMS: atom_id res chain seq x y z
N MET A 1 -5.54 -18.98 17.11
CA MET A 1 -6.56 -18.40 16.23
C MET A 1 -7.12 -19.49 15.33
N VAL A 2 -8.40 -19.44 15.01
CA VAL A 2 -9.09 -20.47 14.20
C VAL A 2 -10.03 -19.78 13.21
N SER A 3 -10.02 -20.20 11.95
CA SER A 3 -11.00 -19.72 10.96
C SER A 3 -12.33 -20.45 11.09
N SER A 4 -13.35 -19.98 10.39
CA SER A 4 -14.52 -20.82 10.11
C SER A 4 -14.11 -21.98 9.18
N LEU A 5 -14.94 -23.02 9.13
CA LEU A 5 -14.85 -24.01 8.06
C LEU A 5 -15.24 -23.31 6.74
N MET A 6 -14.38 -23.42 5.74
CA MET A 6 -14.54 -22.76 4.44
C MET A 6 -14.41 -23.79 3.32
N PRO A 7 -15.04 -23.56 2.17
CA PRO A 7 -14.71 -24.29 0.94
C PRO A 7 -13.22 -24.25 0.66
N ASP A 8 -12.66 -25.39 0.28
CA ASP A 8 -11.23 -25.44 0.04
C ASP A 8 -10.80 -24.51 -1.11
N GLY A 9 -9.81 -23.64 -0.83
CA GLY A 9 -9.33 -22.61 -1.77
C GLY A 9 -10.21 -21.34 -1.89
N TYR A 10 -11.32 -21.21 -1.16
CA TYR A 10 -12.18 -20.03 -1.19
C TYR A 10 -12.16 -19.24 0.12
N TYR A 11 -12.27 -17.91 -0.02
CA TYR A 11 -12.40 -16.98 1.09
C TYR A 11 -13.81 -16.40 1.16
N PRO A 12 -14.28 -16.01 2.36
CA PRO A 12 -15.53 -15.30 2.51
C PRO A 12 -15.47 -13.99 1.73
N PHE A 13 -16.56 -13.68 1.00
CA PHE A 13 -16.60 -12.52 0.15
C PHE A 13 -16.74 -11.23 0.98
N PRO A 14 -15.83 -10.25 0.84
CA PRO A 14 -15.83 -9.03 1.63
C PRO A 14 -16.80 -8.00 1.03
N ILE A 15 -18.10 -8.32 1.09
CA ILE A 15 -19.15 -7.58 0.40
C ILE A 15 -19.22 -6.11 0.82
N GLU A 16 -19.09 -5.79 2.11
CA GLU A 16 -19.12 -4.40 2.61
C GLU A 16 -17.96 -3.59 2.01
N TYR A 17 -16.76 -4.17 1.99
CA TYR A 17 -15.59 -3.55 1.38
C TYR A 17 -15.81 -3.27 -0.11
N ILE A 18 -16.32 -4.25 -0.86
CA ILE A 18 -16.55 -4.11 -2.30
C ILE A 18 -17.63 -3.08 -2.60
N MET A 19 -18.72 -3.07 -1.84
CA MET A 19 -19.84 -2.15 -2.02
C MET A 19 -19.44 -0.69 -1.82
N ASP A 20 -18.56 -0.41 -0.86
CA ASP A 20 -18.15 0.96 -0.54
C ASP A 20 -16.99 1.47 -1.40
N ASN A 21 -16.18 0.58 -1.98
CA ASN A 21 -14.95 0.97 -2.70
C ASN A 21 -15.06 0.88 -4.23
N TYR A 22 -16.15 0.34 -4.77
CA TYR A 22 -16.34 0.15 -6.21
C TYR A 22 -17.63 0.81 -6.72
N GLU A 23 -17.55 1.43 -7.89
CA GLU A 23 -18.70 1.80 -8.71
C GLU A 23 -19.37 0.54 -9.27
N ILE A 24 -20.59 0.27 -8.82
CA ILE A 24 -21.32 -0.96 -9.15
C ILE A 24 -22.50 -0.63 -10.05
N GLU A 25 -22.56 -1.30 -11.21
CA GLU A 25 -23.75 -1.24 -12.06
C GLU A 25 -24.96 -1.89 -11.36
N LYS A 26 -26.15 -1.30 -11.51
CA LYS A 26 -27.38 -1.79 -10.86
C LYS A 26 -27.68 -3.26 -11.19
N SER A 27 -27.31 -3.70 -12.40
CA SER A 27 -27.45 -5.08 -12.87
C SER A 27 -26.50 -6.07 -12.18
N THR A 28 -25.42 -5.58 -11.60
CA THR A 28 -24.36 -6.37 -10.92
C THR A 28 -24.64 -6.56 -9.43
N TYR A 29 -25.42 -5.66 -8.83
CA TYR A 29 -25.71 -5.67 -7.39
C TYR A 29 -26.34 -6.98 -6.90
N LYS A 30 -27.24 -7.57 -7.69
CA LYS A 30 -27.89 -8.84 -7.36
C LYS A 30 -26.89 -10.00 -7.31
N ILE A 31 -25.91 -10.00 -8.23
CA ILE A 31 -24.86 -11.03 -8.28
C ILE A 31 -23.95 -10.87 -7.06
N LEU A 32 -23.47 -9.66 -6.78
CA LEU A 32 -22.57 -9.45 -5.63
C LEU A 32 -23.19 -9.89 -4.30
N LYS A 33 -24.51 -9.69 -4.12
CA LYS A 33 -25.23 -10.12 -2.92
C LYS A 33 -25.44 -11.63 -2.80
N SER A 34 -25.33 -12.39 -3.89
CA SER A 34 -25.43 -13.85 -3.84
C SER A 34 -24.09 -14.53 -3.62
N ILE A 35 -22.97 -13.81 -3.74
CA ILE A 35 -21.64 -14.35 -3.50
C ILE A 35 -21.38 -14.46 -2.00
N ASP A 36 -21.24 -15.69 -1.50
CA ASP A 36 -20.82 -15.96 -0.12
C ASP A 36 -19.31 -16.21 -0.03
N PHE A 37 -18.76 -16.96 -1.00
CA PHE A 37 -17.33 -17.23 -1.07
C PHE A 37 -16.77 -17.01 -2.48
N ILE A 38 -15.49 -16.67 -2.55
CA ILE A 38 -14.77 -16.42 -3.80
C ILE A 38 -13.40 -17.06 -3.74
N ARG A 39 -12.91 -17.62 -4.86
CA ARG A 39 -11.54 -18.16 -4.90
C ARG A 39 -10.53 -17.08 -4.53
N LYS A 40 -9.49 -17.44 -3.78
CA LYS A 40 -8.46 -16.49 -3.35
C LYS A 40 -7.84 -15.72 -4.53
N GLU A 41 -7.48 -16.41 -5.62
CA GLU A 41 -6.90 -15.74 -6.79
C GLU A 41 -7.90 -14.83 -7.49
N ALA A 42 -9.18 -15.23 -7.52
CA ALA A 42 -10.25 -14.46 -8.12
C ALA A 42 -10.57 -13.20 -7.32
N LEU A 43 -10.57 -13.28 -5.99
CA LEU A 43 -10.66 -12.11 -5.12
C LEU A 43 -9.48 -11.15 -5.36
N LEU A 44 -8.26 -11.68 -5.44
CA LEU A 44 -7.10 -10.88 -5.79
C LEU A 44 -7.24 -10.25 -7.19
N ASN A 45 -7.78 -10.97 -8.17
CA ASN A 45 -8.08 -10.44 -9.52
C ASN A 45 -9.14 -9.34 -9.49
N LEU A 46 -10.20 -9.49 -8.71
CA LEU A 46 -11.23 -8.47 -8.49
C LEU A 46 -10.60 -7.19 -7.94
N LEU A 47 -9.69 -7.33 -6.98
CA LEU A 47 -8.92 -6.22 -6.41
C LEU A 47 -7.95 -5.56 -7.43
N LYS A 48 -7.57 -6.25 -8.51
CA LYS A 48 -6.71 -5.71 -9.58
C LYS A 48 -7.48 -4.79 -10.53
N ASN A 49 -8.71 -5.14 -10.87
CA ASN A 49 -9.52 -4.44 -11.89
C ASN A 49 -10.01 -3.07 -11.40
N ASN A 50 -10.30 -2.18 -12.35
CA ASN A 50 -10.72 -0.78 -12.10
C ASN A 50 -11.87 -0.69 -11.08
N MET A 51 -12.04 0.48 -10.47
CA MET A 51 -13.14 0.76 -9.53
C MET A 51 -14.55 0.48 -10.09
N LYS A 52 -14.73 0.18 -11.38
CA LYS A 52 -16.04 -0.12 -11.97
C LYS A 52 -16.25 -1.63 -12.17
N LEU A 53 -17.30 -2.18 -11.55
CA LEU A 53 -17.72 -3.58 -11.68
C LEU A 53 -18.97 -3.68 -12.57
N SER A 54 -18.85 -4.45 -13.67
CA SER A 54 -19.95 -4.74 -14.59
C SER A 54 -20.41 -6.18 -14.49
N LYS A 55 -21.64 -6.44 -14.94
CA LYS A 55 -22.27 -7.78 -14.86
C LYS A 55 -21.44 -8.85 -15.56
N GLY A 56 -20.99 -8.57 -16.78
CA GLY A 56 -20.19 -9.51 -17.58
C GLY A 56 -18.80 -9.80 -17.02
N SER A 57 -18.28 -8.94 -16.13
CA SER A 57 -17.04 -9.23 -15.39
C SER A 57 -17.29 -10.20 -14.22
N MET A 58 -18.45 -10.12 -13.55
CA MET A 58 -18.76 -10.97 -12.40
C MET A 58 -19.23 -12.37 -12.79
N GLU A 59 -19.95 -12.51 -13.91
CA GLU A 59 -20.39 -13.83 -14.41
C GLU A 59 -19.25 -14.77 -14.81
N LYS A 60 -18.03 -14.25 -14.94
CA LYS A 60 -16.81 -15.01 -15.28
C LYS A 60 -15.99 -15.40 -14.06
N ILE A 61 -16.39 -14.95 -12.87
CA ILE A 61 -15.68 -15.20 -11.63
C ILE A 61 -16.19 -16.52 -11.04
N ASP A 62 -15.26 -17.36 -10.62
CA ASP A 62 -15.57 -18.57 -9.86
C ASP A 62 -15.88 -18.18 -8.41
N TYR A 63 -17.14 -18.34 -8.03
CA TYR A 63 -17.66 -18.01 -6.72
C TYR A 63 -18.69 -19.04 -6.27
N LEU A 64 -18.90 -19.14 -4.96
CA LEU A 64 -19.86 -20.04 -4.33
C LEU A 64 -21.01 -19.24 -3.71
N GLU A 65 -22.21 -19.77 -3.89
CA GLU A 65 -23.44 -19.30 -3.22
C GLU A 65 -23.89 -20.36 -2.21
N ILE A 66 -24.38 -19.90 -1.06
CA ILE A 66 -25.08 -20.71 -0.07
C ILE A 66 -26.50 -20.95 -0.55
N LYS A 67 -26.86 -22.22 -0.74
CA LYS A 67 -28.25 -22.63 -0.97
C LYS A 67 -28.82 -23.26 0.30
N HIS A 68 -30.00 -22.78 0.67
CA HIS A 68 -30.80 -23.32 1.74
C HIS A 68 -31.88 -24.24 1.18
N GLU A 69 -31.94 -25.45 1.71
CA GLU A 69 -33.02 -26.40 1.45
C GLU A 69 -33.71 -26.77 2.76
N PHE A 70 -35.03 -26.80 2.75
CA PHE A 70 -35.82 -27.08 3.95
C PHE A 70 -36.48 -28.44 3.82
N ILE A 71 -36.00 -29.40 4.60
CA ILE A 71 -36.57 -30.74 4.67
C ILE A 71 -37.65 -30.75 5.75
N GLN A 72 -38.88 -31.04 5.37
CA GLN A 72 -39.97 -31.22 6.33
C GLN A 72 -39.82 -32.55 7.06
N LYS A 73 -39.80 -32.51 8.40
CA LYS A 73 -39.76 -33.68 9.28
C LYS A 73 -40.95 -33.68 10.23
N PHE A 74 -41.27 -34.86 10.75
CA PHE A 74 -42.34 -35.06 11.72
C PHE A 74 -41.81 -35.77 12.94
N ARG A 75 -42.18 -35.27 14.11
CA ARG A 75 -41.94 -35.89 15.41
C ARG A 75 -43.23 -36.56 15.86
N ILE A 76 -43.19 -37.89 15.99
CA ILE A 76 -44.30 -38.69 16.49
C ILE A 76 -44.23 -38.69 18.02
N GLU A 77 -44.91 -37.72 18.64
CA GLU A 77 -44.87 -37.49 20.09
C GLU A 77 -45.37 -38.70 20.88
N SER A 78 -46.37 -39.41 20.35
CA SER A 78 -46.95 -40.59 21.00
C SER A 78 -45.97 -41.73 21.18
N GLN A 79 -45.04 -41.92 20.22
CA GLN A 79 -43.99 -42.94 20.29
C GLN A 79 -42.84 -42.54 21.21
N ILE A 80 -42.45 -41.26 21.21
CA ILE A 80 -41.32 -40.79 22.03
C ILE A 80 -41.68 -40.76 23.51
N LYS A 81 -42.92 -40.35 23.84
CA LYS A 81 -43.39 -40.25 25.22
C LYS A 81 -44.14 -41.50 25.70
N ASN A 82 -44.33 -42.50 24.83
CA ASN A 82 -45.17 -43.68 25.10
C ASN A 82 -46.58 -43.33 25.60
N LEU A 83 -47.20 -42.30 25.02
CA LEU A 83 -48.53 -41.80 25.41
C LEU A 83 -49.43 -41.66 24.17
N PRO A 84 -50.53 -42.42 24.05
CA PRO A 84 -51.43 -42.34 22.91
C PRO A 84 -52.20 -41.01 22.90
N GLY A 85 -52.59 -40.55 21.71
CA GLY A 85 -53.40 -39.33 21.53
C GLY A 85 -52.62 -38.01 21.49
N LEU A 86 -51.29 -38.03 21.66
CA LEU A 86 -50.48 -36.83 21.49
C LEU A 86 -50.40 -36.40 20.01
N PRO A 87 -50.56 -35.10 19.70
CA PRO A 87 -50.47 -34.60 18.34
C PRO A 87 -49.04 -34.69 17.82
N ASN A 88 -48.88 -35.04 16.54
CA ASN A 88 -47.58 -35.02 15.88
C ASN A 88 -47.11 -33.58 15.68
N VAL A 89 -45.80 -33.35 15.84
CA VAL A 89 -45.18 -32.03 15.62
C VAL A 89 -44.42 -32.05 14.31
N SER A 90 -44.82 -31.20 13.36
CA SER A 90 -44.07 -30.99 12.12
C SER A 90 -43.02 -29.89 12.33
N TYR A 91 -41.80 -30.10 11.84
CA TYR A 91 -40.74 -29.09 11.87
C TYR A 91 -39.90 -29.15 10.60
N SER A 92 -39.33 -28.01 10.20
CA SER A 92 -38.46 -27.93 9.03
C SER A 92 -37.00 -27.97 9.46
N LEU A 93 -36.19 -28.75 8.75
CA LEU A 93 -34.76 -28.82 8.94
C LEU A 93 -34.08 -28.07 7.79
N ASP A 94 -33.37 -27.00 8.12
CA ASP A 94 -32.54 -26.25 7.16
C ASP A 94 -31.25 -27.03 6.88
N THR A 95 -30.98 -27.28 5.61
CA THR A 95 -29.75 -27.89 5.11
C THR A 95 -29.07 -26.93 4.14
N ILE A 96 -27.76 -26.76 4.34
CA ILE A 96 -26.94 -25.83 3.56
C ILE A 96 -26.09 -26.62 2.58
N THR A 97 -26.14 -26.22 1.31
CA THR A 97 -25.26 -26.72 0.25
C THR A 97 -24.56 -25.53 -0.41
N LEU A 98 -23.25 -25.67 -0.67
CA LEU A 98 -22.47 -24.67 -1.38
C LEU A 98 -22.38 -25.05 -2.85
N VAL A 99 -22.72 -24.12 -3.73
CA VAL A 99 -22.83 -24.40 -5.16
C VAL A 99 -22.03 -23.40 -5.99
N CYS A 100 -21.16 -23.89 -6.88
CA CYS A 100 -20.48 -23.10 -7.91
C CYS A 100 -20.96 -23.58 -9.28
N ILE A 101 -21.62 -22.70 -10.04
CA ILE A 101 -22.08 -22.98 -11.42
C ILE A 101 -22.83 -24.34 -11.51
N GLY A 102 -23.68 -24.63 -10.51
CA GLY A 102 -24.48 -25.85 -10.45
C GLY A 102 -23.76 -27.11 -9.94
N LYS A 103 -22.49 -27.04 -9.55
CA LYS A 103 -21.76 -28.13 -8.89
C LYS A 103 -21.67 -27.88 -7.38
N GLU A 104 -21.92 -28.93 -6.61
CA GLU A 104 -21.78 -28.90 -5.15
C GLU A 104 -20.31 -28.92 -4.76
N GLN A 105 -19.98 -28.17 -3.72
CA GLN A 105 -18.65 -28.16 -3.12
C GLN A 105 -18.63 -29.12 -1.93
N GLU A 106 -17.78 -30.14 -2.02
CA GLU A 106 -17.66 -31.19 -1.00
C GLU A 106 -16.37 -31.09 -0.19
N ASP A 107 -15.36 -30.38 -0.70
CA ASP A 107 -14.07 -30.20 -0.03
C ASP A 107 -14.04 -28.92 0.80
N PHE A 108 -13.55 -29.03 2.02
CA PHE A 108 -13.51 -27.94 2.98
C PHE A 108 -12.18 -27.93 3.74
N SER A 109 -11.72 -26.74 4.07
CA SER A 109 -10.54 -26.52 4.90
C SER A 109 -10.79 -25.43 5.93
N PHE A 110 -9.97 -25.42 6.98
CA PHE A 110 -9.95 -24.36 7.98
C PHE A 110 -8.51 -24.15 8.43
N PHE A 111 -8.23 -22.92 8.84
CA PHE A 111 -6.89 -22.50 9.25
C PHE A 111 -6.80 -22.41 10.76
N VAL A 112 -5.68 -22.88 11.29
CA VAL A 112 -5.35 -22.76 12.70
C VAL A 112 -3.96 -22.16 12.85
N LYS A 113 -3.83 -21.17 13.73
CA LYS A 113 -2.56 -20.62 14.18
C LYS A 113 -2.44 -20.86 15.68
N VAL A 114 -1.47 -21.67 16.11
CA VAL A 114 -1.22 -22.00 17.51
C VAL A 114 0.19 -21.60 17.92
N GLU A 115 0.40 -21.43 19.22
CA GLU A 115 1.75 -21.29 19.78
C GLU A 115 2.45 -22.66 19.79
N GLU A 116 3.76 -22.67 19.58
CA GLU A 116 4.56 -23.89 19.45
C GLU A 116 4.43 -24.80 20.69
N ASN A 117 4.47 -24.20 21.89
CA ASN A 117 4.40 -24.93 23.15
C ASN A 117 2.97 -24.97 23.72
N SER A 118 1.98 -25.33 22.90
CA SER A 118 0.56 -25.35 23.32
C SER A 118 -0.09 -26.73 23.22
N LEU A 119 -1.05 -27.01 24.11
CA LEU A 119 -1.86 -28.23 24.08
C LEU A 119 -2.59 -28.43 22.73
N LEU A 120 -2.93 -27.35 22.04
CA LEU A 120 -3.56 -27.42 20.72
C LEU A 120 -2.57 -27.90 19.65
N LYS A 121 -1.29 -27.52 19.73
CA LYS A 121 -0.25 -28.03 18.82
C LYS A 121 -0.09 -29.54 18.98
N GLU A 122 0.05 -30.02 20.22
CA GLU A 122 0.11 -31.46 20.51
C GLU A 122 -1.13 -32.22 20.02
N ALA A 123 -2.33 -31.62 20.13
CA ALA A 123 -3.56 -32.22 19.65
C ALA A 123 -3.60 -32.34 18.12
N ILE A 124 -3.11 -31.33 17.40
CA ILE A 124 -3.00 -31.34 15.93
C ILE A 124 -2.01 -32.40 15.47
N GLU A 125 -0.85 -32.51 16.11
CA GLU A 125 0.16 -33.54 15.78
C GLU A 125 -0.35 -34.96 16.02
N LYS A 126 -1.18 -35.17 17.06
CA LYS A 126 -1.86 -36.44 17.27
C LYS A 126 -2.89 -36.73 16.19
N MET A 127 -3.63 -35.70 15.76
CA MET A 127 -4.61 -35.82 14.67
C MET A 127 -3.93 -36.24 13.36
N GLU A 128 -2.79 -35.63 13.03
CA GLU A 128 -1.98 -35.97 11.86
C GLU A 128 -1.63 -37.47 11.84
N LYS A 129 -1.16 -38.02 12.97
CA LYS A 129 -0.88 -39.47 13.10
C LYS A 129 -2.12 -40.36 12.99
N THR A 130 -3.29 -39.90 13.42
CA THR A 130 -4.54 -40.69 13.27
C THR A 130 -5.04 -40.72 11.83
N ILE A 131 -4.79 -39.67 11.05
CA ILE A 131 -5.14 -39.61 9.62
C ILE A 131 -4.36 -40.69 8.85
N GLU A 132 -3.08 -40.88 9.14
CA GLU A 132 -2.23 -41.93 8.54
C GLU A 132 -2.79 -43.35 8.75
N ASN A 133 -3.50 -43.58 9.86
CA ASN A 133 -4.07 -44.87 10.23
C ASN A 133 -5.50 -45.10 9.68
N GLY A 134 -6.08 -44.13 8.95
CA GLY A 134 -7.39 -44.28 8.30
C GLY A 134 -8.61 -44.06 9.21
N GLU A 135 -8.43 -43.64 10.47
CA GLU A 135 -9.50 -43.33 11.42
C GLU A 135 -9.65 -41.81 11.61
N ASN A 136 -10.43 -41.16 10.74
CA ASN A 136 -10.51 -39.69 10.67
C ASN A 136 -11.91 -39.14 10.34
N ILE A 137 -12.96 -39.90 10.66
CA ILE A 137 -14.34 -39.40 10.55
C ILE A 137 -14.63 -38.47 11.73
N THR A 138 -15.07 -37.26 11.43
CA THR A 138 -15.47 -36.26 12.41
C THR A 138 -16.88 -35.75 12.12
N TYR A 139 -17.52 -35.22 13.15
CA TYR A 139 -18.90 -34.77 13.09
C TYR A 139 -19.00 -33.34 13.62
N LEU A 140 -19.65 -32.45 12.85
CA LEU A 140 -19.82 -31.05 13.25
C LEU A 140 -21.28 -30.73 13.56
N GLY A 141 -21.56 -30.39 14.82
CA GLY A 141 -22.89 -29.96 15.26
C GLY A 141 -23.87 -31.11 15.57
N GLY A 142 -25.08 -30.75 16.01
CA GLY A 142 -26.02 -31.68 16.67
C GLY A 142 -26.84 -32.60 15.76
N LYS A 143 -26.58 -32.65 14.45
CA LYS A 143 -27.36 -33.45 13.48
C LYS A 143 -26.56 -34.60 12.85
N ALA A 144 -25.37 -34.87 13.37
CA ALA A 144 -24.54 -36.03 13.04
C ALA A 144 -25.29 -37.36 13.09
N SER A 145 -26.15 -37.56 14.10
CA SER A 145 -26.96 -38.78 14.25
C SER A 145 -27.98 -39.00 13.13
N SER A 146 -28.27 -37.98 12.32
CA SER A 146 -29.12 -38.08 11.12
C SER A 146 -28.32 -38.27 9.83
N GLY A 147 -27.01 -38.53 9.93
CA GLY A 147 -26.09 -38.66 8.79
C GLY A 147 -25.59 -37.34 8.21
N LEU A 148 -26.02 -36.18 8.75
CA LEU A 148 -25.62 -34.85 8.28
C LEU A 148 -24.34 -34.37 8.98
N ASN A 149 -23.59 -33.49 8.33
CA ASN A 149 -22.36 -32.88 8.87
C ASN A 149 -21.27 -33.90 9.25
N THR A 150 -21.18 -34.98 8.47
CA THR A 150 -20.11 -35.98 8.60
C THR A 150 -18.97 -35.59 7.66
N PHE A 151 -17.76 -35.49 8.19
CA PHE A 151 -16.57 -35.10 7.44
C PHE A 151 -15.45 -36.11 7.65
N LYS A 152 -14.53 -36.19 6.69
CA LYS A 152 -13.29 -36.95 6.80
C LYS A 152 -12.11 -36.00 6.64
N VAL A 153 -11.23 -35.92 7.64
CA VAL A 153 -10.05 -35.04 7.58
C VAL A 153 -8.94 -35.77 6.83
N TYR A 154 -8.69 -35.45 5.57
CA TYR A 154 -7.75 -36.21 4.74
C TYR A 154 -6.30 -35.73 4.80
N ASP A 155 -6.05 -34.47 5.20
CA ASP A 155 -4.72 -33.88 5.22
C ASP A 155 -4.61 -32.74 6.25
N ILE A 156 -3.38 -32.45 6.69
CA ILE A 156 -3.01 -31.31 7.53
C ILE A 156 -1.72 -30.70 6.97
N GLU A 157 -1.84 -29.54 6.35
CA GLU A 157 -0.67 -28.82 5.82
C GLU A 157 -0.06 -27.87 6.85
N ASN A 158 1.24 -28.03 7.11
CA ASN A 158 2.02 -27.06 7.90
C ASN A 158 2.48 -25.90 7.00
N ILE A 159 1.84 -24.73 7.17
CA ILE A 159 2.23 -23.51 6.47
C ILE A 159 3.34 -22.83 7.26
N GLU A 160 4.59 -22.88 6.77
CA GLU A 160 5.69 -22.12 7.35
C GLU A 160 5.42 -20.61 7.22
N ASN A 161 5.06 -19.98 8.34
CA ASN A 161 5.08 -18.53 8.44
C ASN A 161 6.54 -18.10 8.44
N SER A 162 7.04 -17.58 7.29
CA SER A 162 8.28 -16.82 7.29
C SER A 162 8.18 -15.76 8.41
N ASN A 163 8.98 -15.94 9.47
CA ASN A 163 8.99 -15.15 10.69
C ASN A 163 9.50 -13.73 10.42
N LYS A 164 8.72 -12.97 9.66
CA LYS A 164 8.94 -11.56 9.46
C LYS A 164 7.65 -10.83 9.73
N THR A 165 7.69 -10.15 10.87
CA THR A 165 6.76 -9.17 11.41
C THR A 165 6.51 -8.04 10.40
N SER A 166 5.91 -8.34 9.25
CA SER A 166 5.39 -7.30 8.38
C SER A 166 4.21 -6.67 9.11
N LYS A 167 4.34 -5.40 9.49
CA LYS A 167 3.29 -4.59 10.14
C LYS A 167 2.11 -4.35 9.18
N SER A 168 1.34 -5.40 8.88
CA SER A 168 0.05 -5.19 8.22
C SER A 168 -0.84 -4.43 9.18
N LYS A 169 -1.47 -3.36 8.69
CA LYS A 169 -2.49 -2.65 9.46
C LYS A 169 -3.88 -3.23 9.25
N THR A 170 -4.10 -3.96 8.15
CA THR A 170 -5.43 -4.39 7.73
C THR A 170 -5.45 -5.87 7.39
N TYR A 171 -6.51 -6.54 7.79
CA TYR A 171 -6.68 -7.99 7.73
C TYR A 171 -8.08 -8.33 7.22
N ILE A 172 -8.22 -9.44 6.50
CA ILE A 172 -9.51 -10.08 6.25
C ILE A 172 -9.76 -11.09 7.37
N ASN A 173 -10.97 -11.02 7.91
CA ASN A 173 -11.45 -11.92 8.93
C ASN A 173 -11.92 -13.23 8.31
N LEU A 174 -11.34 -14.37 8.69
CA LEU A 174 -11.73 -15.69 8.15
C LEU A 174 -12.58 -16.53 9.11
N GLY A 175 -12.93 -15.99 10.28
CA GLY A 175 -13.67 -16.71 11.32
C GLY A 175 -14.60 -15.80 12.13
N MET A 176 -15.26 -16.38 13.13
CA MET A 176 -16.13 -15.63 14.04
C MET A 176 -15.27 -14.89 15.07
N LEU A 177 -15.25 -13.57 14.99
CA LEU A 177 -14.37 -12.73 15.81
C LEU A 177 -15.15 -12.05 16.93
N LEU A 178 -14.68 -12.18 18.17
CA LEU A 178 -15.15 -11.35 19.28
C LEU A 178 -14.23 -10.13 19.39
N PRO A 179 -14.70 -8.93 19.00
CA PRO A 179 -13.83 -7.77 18.87
C PRO A 179 -13.45 -7.16 20.22
N GLU A 180 -12.19 -6.77 20.34
CA GLU A 180 -11.78 -5.72 21.27
C GLU A 180 -11.81 -4.38 20.53
N PHE A 181 -12.97 -3.71 20.50
CA PHE A 181 -13.19 -2.50 19.68
C PHE A 181 -12.22 -1.35 19.98
N ASN A 182 -11.70 -1.25 21.20
CA ASN A 182 -10.64 -0.29 21.57
C ASN A 182 -9.33 -0.52 20.79
N LYS A 183 -9.12 -1.71 20.25
CA LYS A 183 -7.93 -2.10 19.48
C LYS A 183 -8.18 -2.10 17.97
N ILE A 184 -9.44 -2.02 17.54
CA ILE A 184 -9.84 -2.00 16.14
C ILE A 184 -10.02 -0.54 15.71
N ASP A 185 -9.47 -0.22 14.53
CA ASP A 185 -9.71 1.05 13.85
C ASP A 185 -11.04 0.95 13.11
N THR A 186 -12.13 1.33 13.77
CA THR A 186 -13.47 1.20 13.22
C THR A 186 -13.70 2.09 12.00
N GLU A 187 -13.00 3.22 11.88
CA GLU A 187 -13.15 4.14 10.74
C GLU A 187 -12.57 3.53 9.45
N ASN A 188 -11.47 2.79 9.58
CA ASN A 188 -10.79 2.14 8.46
C ASN A 188 -11.12 0.64 8.31
N SER A 189 -12.18 0.17 8.98
CA SER A 189 -12.65 -1.22 8.93
C SER A 189 -14.01 -1.33 8.24
N PHE A 190 -14.25 -2.47 7.59
CA PHE A 190 -15.54 -2.82 6.98
C PHE A 190 -16.08 -4.05 7.71
N ILE A 191 -17.01 -3.81 8.63
CA ILE A 191 -17.41 -4.79 9.65
C ILE A 191 -18.85 -5.23 9.40
N ASN A 192 -19.04 -6.55 9.31
CA ASN A 192 -20.37 -7.17 9.35
C ASN A 192 -20.59 -7.84 10.71
N ILE A 193 -21.64 -7.42 11.42
CA ILE A 193 -21.96 -7.94 12.75
C ILE A 193 -22.99 -9.08 12.63
N HIS A 194 -22.66 -10.22 13.22
CA HIS A 194 -23.58 -11.33 13.45
C HIS A 194 -24.03 -11.36 14.90
N VAL A 195 -25.34 -11.37 15.11
CA VAL A 195 -25.96 -11.52 16.42
C VAL A 195 -26.36 -12.99 16.57
N SER A 196 -25.71 -13.71 17.49
CA SER A 196 -26.03 -15.09 17.80
C SER A 196 -26.95 -15.12 19.02
N ASP A 197 -28.21 -15.51 18.82
CA ASP A 197 -29.11 -15.89 19.91
C ASP A 197 -28.93 -17.38 20.17
N ARG A 198 -28.18 -17.73 21.23
CA ARG A 198 -27.94 -19.13 21.59
C ARG A 198 -28.79 -19.49 22.79
N LYS A 199 -29.84 -20.28 22.55
CA LYS A 199 -30.41 -21.13 23.59
C LYS A 199 -29.40 -22.25 23.89
N PRO A 200 -28.98 -22.45 25.15
CA PRO A 200 -28.15 -23.59 25.49
C PRO A 200 -28.90 -24.89 25.14
N TYR A 201 -28.23 -25.80 24.43
CA TYR A 201 -28.82 -27.06 23.93
C TYR A 201 -29.51 -27.88 25.03
N ASP A 202 -29.00 -27.79 26.27
CA ASP A 202 -29.41 -28.62 27.39
C ASP A 202 -30.25 -27.91 28.47
N ILE A 203 -30.51 -26.60 28.36
CA ILE A 203 -31.27 -25.86 29.39
C ILE A 203 -32.29 -24.93 28.73
N GLU A 204 -33.57 -25.25 28.89
CA GLU A 204 -34.69 -24.32 28.66
C GLU A 204 -34.64 -23.20 29.71
N ASN A 205 -33.78 -22.21 29.48
CA ASN A 205 -33.77 -20.97 30.25
C ASN A 205 -34.51 -19.89 29.46
N ASN A 206 -35.50 -19.25 30.08
CA ASN A 206 -36.32 -18.17 29.48
C ASN A 206 -35.61 -16.82 29.31
N VAL A 207 -34.28 -16.78 29.43
CA VAL A 207 -33.49 -15.56 29.24
C VAL A 207 -32.78 -15.68 27.89
N GLU A 208 -33.18 -14.85 26.91
CA GLU A 208 -32.49 -14.69 25.63
C GLU A 208 -31.05 -14.21 25.89
N LYS A 209 -30.08 -14.87 25.25
CA LYS A 209 -28.65 -14.59 25.47
C LYS A 209 -28.02 -14.30 24.13
N VAL A 210 -27.66 -13.03 23.98
CA VAL A 210 -27.19 -12.47 22.72
C VAL A 210 -25.69 -12.27 22.79
N ILE A 211 -24.96 -12.89 21.85
CA ILE A 211 -23.52 -12.64 21.65
C ILE A 211 -23.33 -12.11 20.24
N CYS A 212 -22.68 -10.94 20.13
CA CYS A 212 -22.35 -10.32 18.86
C CYS A 212 -20.92 -10.69 18.44
N PHE A 213 -20.78 -11.20 17.23
CA PHE A 213 -19.49 -11.50 16.58
C PHE A 213 -19.33 -10.66 15.33
N ILE A 214 -18.10 -10.41 14.92
CA ILE A 214 -17.77 -9.95 13.57
C ILE A 214 -17.70 -11.17 12.65
N ARG A 215 -18.41 -11.11 11.51
CA ARG A 215 -18.50 -12.21 10.53
C ARG A 215 -17.21 -12.39 9.74
N PRO A 216 -16.92 -13.63 9.28
CA PRO A 216 -15.97 -13.86 8.20
C PRO A 216 -16.29 -12.97 6.99
N GLY A 217 -15.26 -12.52 6.28
CA GLY A 217 -15.37 -11.58 5.15
C GLY A 217 -15.21 -10.11 5.56
N SER A 218 -15.35 -9.79 6.85
CA SER A 218 -15.09 -8.43 7.34
C SER A 218 -13.62 -8.03 7.17
N ILE A 219 -13.37 -6.77 6.83
CA ILE A 219 -12.02 -6.18 6.75
C ILE A 219 -11.73 -5.42 8.04
N ILE A 220 -10.71 -5.84 8.78
CA ILE A 220 -10.38 -5.32 10.10
C ILE A 220 -9.04 -4.60 10.04
N SER A 221 -9.06 -3.32 10.39
CA SER A 221 -7.87 -2.50 10.58
C SER A 221 -7.52 -2.37 12.05
N LYS A 222 -6.23 -2.43 12.40
CA LYS A 222 -5.75 -2.28 13.78
C LYS A 222 -5.37 -0.85 14.11
N ASN A 223 -5.63 -0.44 15.35
CA ASN A 223 -5.16 0.82 15.90
C ASN A 223 -3.62 0.83 16.02
N ASN A 224 -3.02 2.04 16.05
CA ASN A 224 -1.56 2.20 16.08
C ASN A 224 -0.88 1.59 17.33
N GLU A 225 -1.63 1.38 18.41
CA GLU A 225 -1.15 0.81 19.67
C GLU A 225 -1.00 -0.71 19.63
N VAL A 226 -1.68 -1.39 18.69
CA VAL A 226 -1.74 -2.84 18.59
C VAL A 226 -0.51 -3.38 17.85
N LYS A 227 0.30 -4.15 18.55
CA LYS A 227 1.52 -4.73 17.97
C LYS A 227 1.20 -5.99 17.18
N ASP A 228 0.37 -6.87 17.74
CA ASP A 228 0.06 -8.18 17.20
C ASP A 228 -1.44 -8.34 16.84
N GLU A 229 -1.73 -9.05 15.74
CA GLU A 229 -3.10 -9.45 15.38
C GLU A 229 -3.80 -10.30 16.44
N PHE A 230 -3.07 -11.05 17.28
CA PHE A 230 -3.66 -11.81 18.39
C PHE A 230 -4.37 -10.93 19.42
N GLU A 231 -4.06 -9.64 19.47
CA GLU A 231 -4.67 -8.72 20.41
C GLU A 231 -6.04 -8.20 19.95
N LEU A 232 -6.36 -8.31 18.66
CA LEU A 232 -7.59 -7.75 18.06
C LEU A 232 -8.87 -8.48 18.47
N ALA A 233 -8.71 -9.70 18.99
CA ALA A 233 -9.80 -10.60 19.28
C ALA A 233 -9.53 -11.40 20.55
N LYS A 234 -10.60 -11.71 21.30
CA LYS A 234 -10.47 -12.48 22.54
C LYS A 234 -11.58 -13.51 22.71
N SER A 235 -11.19 -14.77 22.89
CA SER A 235 -12.06 -15.83 23.38
C SER A 235 -12.44 -15.57 24.84
N ILE A 236 -13.69 -15.85 25.19
CA ILE A 236 -14.23 -15.58 26.54
C ILE A 236 -14.69 -16.87 27.21
N HIS A 237 -14.62 -16.92 28.53
CA HIS A 237 -15.24 -18.02 29.27
C HIS A 237 -16.76 -17.99 29.12
N ASN A 238 -17.35 -19.18 29.03
CA ASN A 238 -18.79 -19.34 28.98
C ASN A 238 -19.40 -19.03 30.35
N LYS A 239 -19.88 -17.79 30.51
CA LYS A 239 -20.62 -17.36 31.70
C LYS A 239 -22.12 -17.69 31.61
N TYR A 240 -22.56 -18.30 30.52
CA TYR A 240 -23.96 -18.35 30.12
C TYR A 240 -24.61 -19.71 30.30
N ASN A 241 -23.85 -20.81 30.19
CA ASN A 241 -24.36 -22.16 30.40
C ASN A 241 -23.78 -22.77 31.69
N LEU A 242 -24.65 -23.05 32.66
CA LEU A 242 -24.28 -23.63 33.96
C LEU A 242 -23.74 -25.07 33.86
N LEU A 243 -24.12 -25.83 32.83
CA LEU A 243 -23.59 -27.18 32.57
C LEU A 243 -22.19 -27.14 31.94
N TYR A 244 -21.84 -26.01 31.31
CA TYR A 244 -20.56 -25.81 30.63
C TYR A 244 -19.82 -24.58 31.15
N LYS A 245 -19.75 -24.40 32.49
CA LYS A 245 -19.06 -23.26 33.13
C LYS A 245 -17.59 -23.14 32.75
N ASN A 246 -16.95 -24.26 32.44
CA ASN A 246 -15.54 -24.30 32.03
C ASN A 246 -15.35 -24.21 30.51
N ALA A 247 -16.43 -24.14 29.72
CA ALA A 247 -16.32 -24.01 28.27
C ALA A 247 -15.81 -22.63 27.87
N ILE A 248 -15.13 -22.59 26.73
CA ILE A 248 -14.63 -21.37 26.11
C ILE A 248 -15.48 -21.06 24.89
N ILE A 249 -15.93 -19.82 24.78
CA ILE A 249 -16.53 -19.27 23.57
C ILE A 249 -15.38 -18.74 22.73
N PHE A 250 -15.10 -19.43 21.64
CA PHE A 250 -14.06 -19.02 20.71
C PHE A 250 -14.43 -17.70 20.03
N GLY A 251 -13.54 -16.73 20.14
CA GLY A 251 -13.62 -15.44 19.47
C GLY A 251 -12.31 -15.01 18.82
N ASN A 252 -11.24 -15.80 18.99
CA ASN A 252 -9.93 -15.56 18.38
C ASN A 252 -9.92 -16.05 16.94
N SER A 253 -10.59 -15.30 16.08
CA SER A 253 -10.67 -15.59 14.65
C SER A 253 -9.30 -15.60 13.97
N TYR A 254 -9.15 -16.38 12.91
CA TYR A 254 -7.99 -16.31 12.01
C TYR A 254 -8.06 -15.06 11.14
N LEU A 255 -6.98 -14.27 11.17
CA LEU A 255 -6.85 -13.02 10.44
C LEU A 255 -5.74 -13.17 9.40
N GLU A 256 -6.08 -12.98 8.13
CA GLU A 256 -5.11 -12.94 7.06
C GLU A 256 -4.87 -11.52 6.58
N LYS A 257 -3.66 -11.21 6.15
CA LYS A 257 -3.29 -9.86 5.71
C LYS A 257 -4.10 -9.49 4.46
N TRP A 258 -4.85 -8.38 4.51
CA TRP A 258 -5.73 -7.94 3.42
C TRP A 258 -4.97 -7.19 2.32
N ARG A 259 -4.00 -6.35 2.71
CA ARG A 259 -3.20 -5.50 1.82
C ARG A 259 -1.79 -5.31 2.35
N TYR A 260 -0.80 -5.30 1.46
CA TYR A 260 0.59 -5.01 1.83
C TYR A 260 0.86 -3.53 1.62
N ASN A 261 0.96 -2.80 2.73
CA ASN A 261 1.47 -1.44 2.72
C ASN A 261 2.99 -1.46 2.99
N VAL A 262 3.74 -0.81 2.12
CA VAL A 262 5.17 -0.54 2.29
C VAL A 262 5.33 0.95 2.53
N GLU A 263 5.94 1.30 3.66
CA GLU A 263 6.31 2.68 3.98
C GLU A 263 7.78 2.90 3.66
N LEU A 264 8.09 3.89 2.82
CA LEU A 264 9.45 4.35 2.56
C LEU A 264 9.68 5.73 3.14
N LYS A 265 10.73 5.88 3.93
CA LYS A 265 11.10 7.15 4.54
C LYS A 265 12.30 7.70 3.80
N PHE A 266 12.14 8.89 3.23
CA PHE A 266 13.23 9.61 2.59
C PHE A 266 13.57 10.87 3.35
N ARG A 267 14.81 11.30 3.22
CA ARG A 267 15.28 12.63 3.57
C ARG A 267 15.81 13.32 2.33
N THR A 268 15.39 14.55 2.07
CA THR A 268 15.94 15.34 0.97
C THR A 268 17.40 15.66 1.26
N VAL A 269 18.29 15.35 0.32
CA VAL A 269 19.72 15.67 0.40
C VAL A 269 19.97 17.06 -0.19
N SER A 270 19.25 17.39 -1.24
CA SER A 270 19.16 18.72 -1.84
C SER A 270 17.70 19.13 -1.96
N SER A 271 17.46 20.43 -2.13
CA SER A 271 16.11 20.95 -2.30
C SER A 271 15.47 20.35 -3.54
N VAL A 272 14.16 20.16 -3.49
CA VAL A 272 13.41 19.47 -4.53
C VAL A 272 12.49 20.45 -5.24
N ILE A 273 12.57 20.49 -6.56
CA ILE A 273 11.75 21.31 -7.44
C ILE A 273 10.75 20.38 -8.13
N LEU A 274 9.47 20.55 -7.80
CA LEU A 274 8.37 19.82 -8.43
C LEU A 274 7.28 20.78 -8.86
N SER A 275 7.00 20.80 -10.16
CA SER A 275 6.00 21.67 -10.74
C SER A 275 5.12 20.93 -11.75
N GLY A 276 3.90 21.41 -11.91
CA GLY A 276 2.97 20.91 -12.92
C GLY A 276 3.40 21.25 -14.34
N ARG A 277 3.15 20.34 -15.30
CA ARG A 277 3.38 20.57 -16.75
C ARG A 277 2.30 21.44 -17.41
N ASN A 278 1.43 22.09 -16.65
CA ASN A 278 0.37 22.89 -17.25
C ASN A 278 1.00 24.12 -17.91
N HIS A 279 0.65 24.33 -19.19
CA HIS A 279 1.14 25.37 -20.09
C HIS A 279 0.74 26.81 -19.67
N SER A 280 0.41 27.01 -18.40
CA SER A 280 -0.17 28.22 -17.83
C SER A 280 0.62 28.73 -16.62
N ALA A 281 1.93 28.44 -16.55
CA ALA A 281 2.83 28.95 -15.51
C ALA A 281 3.32 30.37 -15.82
N LEU A 282 2.41 31.25 -16.25
CA LEU A 282 2.60 32.68 -16.19
C LEU A 282 1.32 33.32 -15.65
N TYR A 283 1.42 34.01 -14.52
CA TYR A 283 0.34 34.74 -13.87
C TYR A 283 0.20 36.14 -14.50
N GLU A 284 -0.68 36.31 -15.46
CA GLU A 284 -0.97 37.67 -15.95
C GLU A 284 -1.45 38.58 -14.80
N GLY A 285 -0.73 39.66 -14.49
CA GLY A 285 -1.04 40.56 -13.37
C GLY A 285 -0.48 40.21 -11.99
N ILE A 286 0.10 39.02 -11.76
CA ILE A 286 1.03 38.73 -10.63
C ILE A 286 2.47 38.69 -11.15
N ASP A 287 2.67 38.13 -12.34
CA ASP A 287 3.96 38.12 -13.06
C ASP A 287 4.34 39.50 -13.65
N TYR A 288 3.39 40.45 -13.60
CA TYR A 288 3.54 41.80 -14.14
C TYR A 288 3.12 42.92 -13.15
N LYS A 289 2.79 42.60 -11.89
CA LYS A 289 2.69 43.59 -10.80
C LYS A 289 3.55 43.16 -9.63
N LYS A 290 4.20 44.14 -8.98
CA LYS A 290 5.10 43.94 -7.84
C LYS A 290 4.47 43.00 -6.80
N THR A 291 5.14 41.89 -6.53
CA THR A 291 4.82 41.04 -5.40
C THR A 291 5.18 41.77 -4.09
N CYS A 292 4.57 41.37 -2.96
CA CYS A 292 4.93 41.86 -1.62
C CYS A 292 6.37 41.50 -1.19
N PHE A 293 7.07 40.70 -1.98
CA PHE A 293 8.52 40.52 -1.91
C PHE A 293 9.13 41.34 -3.05
N ASP A 294 9.59 42.57 -2.79
CA ASP A 294 10.18 43.48 -3.79
C ASP A 294 11.29 42.85 -4.69
N LYS A 295 11.75 41.63 -4.37
CA LYS A 295 12.74 40.84 -5.12
C LYS A 295 12.19 40.08 -6.34
N PHE A 296 10.97 39.54 -6.33
CA PHE A 296 10.49 38.62 -7.39
C PHE A 296 9.36 39.21 -8.22
N SER A 297 9.50 39.09 -9.54
CA SER A 297 8.45 39.41 -10.51
C SER A 297 7.60 38.19 -10.83
N ILE A 298 8.18 36.99 -10.89
CA ILE A 298 7.50 35.75 -11.31
C ILE A 298 7.71 34.68 -10.26
N ILE A 299 6.68 33.88 -9.97
CA ILE A 299 6.79 32.75 -9.04
C ILE A 299 6.49 31.43 -9.75
N TYR A 300 7.41 30.49 -9.67
CA TYR A 300 7.21 29.13 -10.16
C TYR A 300 6.72 28.22 -9.03
N PRO A 301 5.45 27.75 -9.07
CA PRO A 301 4.83 27.13 -7.91
C PRO A 301 5.22 25.66 -7.74
N PHE A 302 5.24 25.24 -6.48
CA PHE A 302 5.24 23.85 -6.07
C PHE A 302 3.81 23.31 -6.10
N PHE A 303 3.63 21.99 -6.20
CA PHE A 303 2.30 21.38 -6.22
C PHE A 303 1.49 21.69 -4.95
N SER A 304 0.27 22.18 -5.14
CA SER A 304 -0.71 22.51 -4.10
C SER A 304 -2.12 22.20 -4.61
N TYR A 305 -3.04 21.77 -3.75
CA TYR A 305 -4.45 21.57 -4.12
C TYR A 305 -5.24 22.87 -4.28
N GLU A 306 -4.64 23.99 -3.85
CA GLU A 306 -5.24 25.31 -4.00
C GLU A 306 -5.16 25.77 -5.45
N ASN A 307 -6.29 26.23 -5.99
CA ASN A 307 -6.31 26.92 -7.27
C ASN A 307 -5.71 28.32 -7.10
N ARG A 308 -4.43 28.43 -7.41
CA ARG A 308 -3.67 29.69 -7.38
C ARG A 308 -3.64 30.37 -8.76
N ILE A 309 -4.26 29.79 -9.79
CA ILE A 309 -4.23 30.31 -11.17
C ILE A 309 -5.14 31.53 -11.29
N GLY A 310 -4.63 32.64 -11.84
CA GLY A 310 -5.45 33.78 -12.27
C GLY A 310 -5.95 34.73 -11.18
N LYS A 311 -5.41 34.67 -9.95
CA LYS A 311 -5.76 35.62 -8.87
C LYS A 311 -5.01 36.94 -8.98
N THR A 312 -5.41 37.79 -9.92
CA THR A 312 -4.66 39.02 -10.30
C THR A 312 -4.76 40.18 -9.29
N ASN A 313 -5.59 40.05 -8.25
CA ASN A 313 -5.89 41.12 -7.29
C ASN A 313 -5.44 40.85 -5.85
N GLU A 314 -4.67 39.78 -5.61
CA GLU A 314 -4.19 39.43 -4.26
C GLU A 314 -2.67 39.41 -4.20
N ASP A 315 -2.11 39.91 -3.09
CA ASP A 315 -0.68 39.74 -2.78
C ASP A 315 -0.32 38.26 -2.72
N PHE A 316 0.90 37.92 -3.15
CA PHE A 316 1.38 36.54 -3.11
C PHE A 316 1.34 35.99 -1.67
N LYS A 317 0.73 34.81 -1.54
CA LYS A 317 0.76 34.01 -0.31
C LYS A 317 1.18 32.59 -0.66
N LYS A 318 1.99 32.00 0.23
CA LYS A 318 2.24 30.56 0.20
C LYS A 318 0.92 29.81 0.34
N ALA A 319 0.82 28.66 -0.31
CA ALA A 319 -0.32 27.77 -0.13
C ALA A 319 -0.38 27.30 1.33
N ASN A 320 -1.58 27.00 1.82
CA ASN A 320 -1.77 26.43 3.15
C ASN A 320 -1.30 24.96 3.20
N SER A 321 -1.39 24.25 2.07
CA SER A 321 -0.94 22.87 1.93
C SER A 321 -0.25 22.61 0.59
N TYR A 322 0.89 21.95 0.65
CA TYR A 322 1.62 21.47 -0.53
C TYR A 322 1.60 19.94 -0.58
N TYR A 323 1.93 19.36 -1.73
CA TYR A 323 2.08 17.91 -1.83
C TYR A 323 3.11 17.50 -2.88
N ILE A 324 3.68 16.30 -2.73
CA ILE A 324 4.43 15.60 -3.78
C ILE A 324 3.44 14.67 -4.50
N PRO A 325 3.27 14.79 -5.83
CA PRO A 325 2.37 13.91 -6.56
C PRO A 325 2.82 12.44 -6.54
N ALA A 326 1.87 11.53 -6.35
CA ALA A 326 2.02 10.09 -6.44
C ALA A 326 2.64 9.67 -7.79
N SER A 327 2.29 10.38 -8.87
CA SER A 327 2.82 10.15 -10.21
C SER A 327 4.33 10.43 -10.31
N SER A 328 4.82 11.49 -9.66
CA SER A 328 6.24 11.82 -9.58
C SER A 328 7.00 10.75 -8.80
N LEU A 329 6.49 10.37 -7.62
CA LEU A 329 7.05 9.30 -6.80
C LEU A 329 7.12 7.97 -7.56
N LYS A 330 6.01 7.58 -8.18
CA LYS A 330 5.92 6.35 -9.00
C LYS A 330 6.83 6.40 -10.21
N GLY A 331 7.00 7.57 -10.82
CA GLY A 331 7.92 7.80 -11.94
C GLY A 331 9.37 7.59 -11.51
N SER A 332 9.77 8.19 -10.40
CA SER A 332 11.11 8.14 -9.85
C SER A 332 11.50 6.77 -9.29
N LEU A 333 10.61 6.13 -8.53
CA LEU A 333 10.90 4.88 -7.83
C LEU A 333 10.83 3.64 -8.73
N LEU A 334 10.11 3.71 -9.85
CA LEU A 334 9.95 2.61 -10.79
C LEU A 334 10.49 2.99 -12.19
N ALA A 335 11.54 3.78 -12.31
CA ALA A 335 11.89 4.51 -13.56
C ALA A 335 12.15 3.66 -14.84
N LYS A 336 12.25 2.33 -14.75
CA LYS A 336 12.54 1.45 -15.89
C LYS A 336 11.34 1.32 -16.84
N LYS A 337 11.62 1.41 -18.15
CA LYS A 337 10.62 1.34 -19.24
C LYS A 337 10.12 -0.08 -19.53
N ASN A 338 10.90 -1.11 -19.16
CA ASN A 338 10.59 -2.52 -19.45
C ASN A 338 9.87 -3.25 -18.30
N VAL A 339 9.43 -2.51 -17.28
CA VAL A 339 8.61 -3.08 -16.22
C VAL A 339 7.21 -3.28 -16.81
N GLU A 340 6.73 -4.51 -16.83
CA GLU A 340 5.40 -4.83 -17.36
C GLU A 340 4.37 -3.83 -16.85
N ASN A 341 3.57 -3.26 -17.76
CA ASN A 341 2.52 -2.29 -17.40
C ASN A 341 1.58 -2.85 -16.31
N LEU A 342 1.42 -4.17 -16.25
CA LEU A 342 0.65 -4.89 -15.22
C LEU A 342 1.27 -4.76 -13.81
N PHE A 343 2.59 -4.89 -13.67
CA PHE A 343 3.29 -4.70 -12.39
C PHE A 343 3.14 -3.26 -11.90
N ARG A 344 3.40 -2.27 -12.77
CA ARG A 344 3.26 -0.86 -12.42
C ARG A 344 1.84 -0.51 -11.99
N ARG A 345 0.80 -1.08 -12.63
CA ARG A 345 -0.61 -0.87 -12.23
C ARG A 345 -0.97 -1.52 -10.90
N SER A 346 -0.22 -2.56 -10.50
CA SER A 346 -0.42 -3.30 -9.26
C SER A 346 0.23 -2.64 -8.04
N ILE A 347 0.97 -1.54 -8.24
CA ILE A 347 1.58 -0.73 -7.18
C ILE A 347 0.96 0.67 -7.20
N ILE A 348 0.34 1.04 -6.09
CA ILE A 348 -0.35 2.31 -5.91
C ILE A 348 0.49 3.19 -4.97
N PHE A 349 0.72 4.43 -5.38
CA PHE A 349 1.37 5.46 -4.59
C PHE A 349 0.30 6.46 -4.15
N SER A 350 0.46 7.02 -2.95
CA SER A 350 -0.34 8.17 -2.49
C SER A 350 0.45 9.46 -2.66
N ASP A 351 -0.28 10.57 -2.79
CA ASP A 351 0.33 11.89 -2.68
C ASP A 351 0.91 12.06 -1.26
N VAL A 352 2.04 12.75 -1.15
CA VAL A 352 2.68 13.03 0.15
C VAL A 352 2.41 14.47 0.51
N LEU A 353 1.68 14.71 1.59
CA LEU A 353 1.41 16.05 2.10
C LEU A 353 2.69 16.68 2.64
N ILE A 354 2.85 17.98 2.37
CA ILE A 354 4.02 18.77 2.72
C ILE A 354 3.55 20.04 3.43
N ASP A 355 4.18 20.33 4.56
CA ASP A 355 3.86 21.52 5.36
C ASP A 355 4.39 22.79 4.67
N LYS A 356 3.66 23.90 4.81
CA LYS A 356 4.04 25.18 4.20
C LYS A 356 5.41 25.69 4.66
N GLU A 357 5.83 25.33 5.87
CA GLU A 357 7.13 25.68 6.45
C GLU A 357 8.28 24.91 5.78
N GLN A 358 7.99 23.76 5.17
CA GLN A 358 8.98 22.92 4.47
C GLN A 358 9.25 23.42 3.04
N VAL A 359 8.40 24.29 2.50
CA VAL A 359 8.57 24.90 1.17
C VAL A 359 9.18 26.29 1.30
N VAL A 360 10.23 26.57 0.54
CA VAL A 360 10.91 27.88 0.45
C VAL A 360 10.73 28.50 -0.91
N LEU A 361 10.75 29.84 -0.96
CA LEU A 361 10.76 30.59 -2.21
C LEU A 361 12.16 31.19 -2.40
N LYS A 362 12.90 30.71 -3.41
CA LYS A 362 14.30 31.13 -3.68
C LYS A 362 14.58 31.22 -5.18
N ASN A 363 15.65 31.91 -5.56
CA ASN A 363 16.16 31.86 -6.93
C ASN A 363 16.79 30.51 -7.24
N LEU A 364 16.82 30.18 -8.53
CA LEU A 364 17.55 29.02 -9.02
C LEU A 364 19.01 29.38 -9.30
N MET A 365 19.94 28.68 -8.65
CA MET A 365 21.37 28.86 -8.85
C MET A 365 21.88 27.95 -9.98
N LYS A 366 22.75 28.49 -10.84
CA LYS A 366 23.25 27.78 -12.02
C LYS A 366 24.70 28.14 -12.32
N PHE A 367 25.47 27.14 -12.75
CA PHE A 367 26.71 27.38 -13.47
C PHE A 367 26.45 27.77 -14.92
N GLN A 368 27.20 28.73 -15.43
CA GLN A 368 27.08 29.26 -16.79
C GLN A 368 28.45 29.28 -17.48
N TYR A 369 28.43 29.08 -18.80
CA TYR A 369 29.62 29.13 -19.67
C TYR A 369 30.70 28.06 -19.35
N LEU A 370 30.27 26.90 -18.85
CA LEU A 370 31.15 25.74 -18.60
C LEU A 370 31.63 25.05 -19.90
N TYR A 371 31.00 25.34 -21.04
CA TYR A 371 31.40 24.83 -22.34
C TYR A 371 31.32 25.96 -23.37
N GLN A 372 32.33 26.05 -24.24
CA GLN A 372 32.40 27.05 -25.30
C GLN A 372 33.01 26.37 -26.53
N ASN A 373 32.38 26.54 -27.70
CA ASN A 373 32.88 25.95 -28.95
C ASN A 373 34.23 26.59 -29.32
N SER A 374 35.26 25.74 -29.45
CA SER A 374 36.65 26.14 -29.72
C SER A 374 36.92 26.49 -31.19
N GLU A 375 35.97 26.26 -32.09
CA GLU A 375 36.14 26.46 -33.54
C GLU A 375 35.95 27.93 -33.98
N ASP A 376 35.38 28.77 -33.13
CA ASP A 376 35.12 30.17 -33.44
C ASP A 376 36.23 31.06 -32.86
N THR A 377 37.40 31.04 -33.53
CA THR A 377 38.65 31.72 -33.13
C THR A 377 38.54 33.25 -32.99
N THR A 378 37.39 33.82 -33.36
CA THR A 378 37.10 35.27 -33.30
C THR A 378 36.42 35.71 -32.01
N LYS A 379 35.92 34.79 -31.17
CA LYS A 379 35.18 35.12 -29.93
C LYS A 379 36.07 35.02 -28.69
N VAL A 380 36.07 36.09 -27.88
CA VAL A 380 36.67 36.10 -26.54
C VAL A 380 35.95 35.09 -25.65
N ASN A 381 36.69 34.17 -25.02
CA ASN A 381 36.13 33.20 -24.09
C ASN A 381 35.35 33.91 -22.97
N LYS A 382 34.09 33.53 -22.77
CA LYS A 382 33.27 34.01 -21.66
C LYS A 382 33.85 33.48 -20.35
N ILE A 383 33.85 34.28 -19.30
CA ILE A 383 34.30 33.84 -17.98
C ILE A 383 33.21 32.92 -17.40
N PRO A 384 33.52 31.67 -17.00
CA PRO A 384 32.62 30.81 -16.25
C PRO A 384 32.04 31.52 -15.02
N LYS A 385 30.75 31.36 -14.76
CA LYS A 385 30.07 32.04 -13.65
C LYS A 385 29.16 31.10 -12.88
N TYR A 386 29.06 31.33 -11.58
CA TYR A 386 28.05 30.73 -10.70
C TYR A 386 27.23 31.86 -10.09
N GLY A 387 25.91 31.75 -10.15
CA GLY A 387 25.01 32.76 -9.60
C GLY A 387 23.54 32.48 -9.90
N GLU A 388 22.69 33.44 -9.55
CA GLU A 388 21.26 33.40 -9.86
C GLU A 388 21.04 33.34 -11.37
N PHE A 389 20.31 32.35 -11.86
CA PHE A 389 20.05 32.21 -13.29
C PHE A 389 18.99 33.20 -13.77
N PHE A 390 17.92 33.37 -12.98
CA PHE A 390 16.87 34.36 -13.20
C PHE A 390 16.54 35.08 -11.88
N PRO A 391 17.14 36.26 -11.63
CA PRO A 391 16.95 37.01 -10.38
C PRO A 391 15.50 37.39 -10.11
N ALA A 392 14.74 37.70 -11.16
CA ALA A 392 13.33 38.08 -11.08
C ALA A 392 12.37 36.89 -10.87
N ILE A 393 12.85 35.64 -10.95
CA ILE A 393 12.02 34.44 -10.80
C ILE A 393 12.32 33.77 -9.45
N GLY A 394 11.31 33.72 -8.59
CA GLY A 394 11.29 32.89 -7.39
C GLY A 394 10.72 31.51 -7.70
N ILE A 395 11.32 30.46 -7.15
CA ILE A 395 10.82 29.09 -7.29
C ILE A 395 10.47 28.56 -5.91
N GLU A 396 9.25 28.03 -5.76
CA GLU A 396 8.87 27.25 -4.59
C GLU A 396 9.57 25.88 -4.63
N MET A 397 10.38 25.59 -3.62
CA MET A 397 11.17 24.37 -3.51
C MET A 397 10.96 23.71 -2.15
N LEU A 398 10.91 22.39 -2.10
CA LEU A 398 11.00 21.65 -0.84
C LEU A 398 12.42 21.78 -0.29
N LYS A 399 12.58 22.19 0.97
CA LYS A 399 13.90 22.36 1.61
C LYS A 399 14.72 21.08 1.59
N SER A 400 16.05 21.22 1.54
CA SER A 400 16.97 20.15 1.92
C SER A 400 16.78 19.73 3.38
N ASP A 401 17.22 18.52 3.74
CA ASP A 401 17.04 17.91 5.07
C ASP A 401 15.58 17.71 5.54
N THR A 402 14.63 17.71 4.61
CA THR A 402 13.22 17.44 4.91
C THR A 402 12.94 15.95 4.86
N ASN A 403 12.33 15.43 5.93
CA ASN A 403 11.86 14.05 5.97
C ASN A 403 10.50 13.93 5.28
N ILE A 404 10.36 12.93 4.42
CA ILE A 404 9.10 12.58 3.76
C ILE A 404 8.81 11.09 3.96
N SER A 405 7.54 10.74 4.17
CA SER A 405 7.09 9.34 4.23
C SER A 405 6.19 9.04 3.04
N VAL A 406 6.53 7.97 2.32
CA VAL A 406 5.86 7.53 1.10
C VAL A 406 5.17 6.20 1.38
N ASN A 407 3.83 6.21 1.31
CA ASN A 407 3.03 5.00 1.45
C ASN A 407 2.78 4.37 0.08
N ILE A 408 3.19 3.11 -0.05
CA ILE A 408 3.04 2.29 -1.25
C ILE A 408 2.11 1.13 -0.93
N LEU A 409 0.98 1.08 -1.62
CA LEU A 409 0.05 -0.03 -1.54
C LEU A 409 0.36 -1.05 -2.64
N ILE A 410 0.61 -2.29 -2.25
CA ILE A 410 0.85 -3.41 -3.16
C ILE A 410 -0.40 -4.29 -3.21
N LYS A 411 -0.95 -4.49 -4.40
CA LYS A 411 -2.18 -5.28 -4.61
C LYS A 411 -2.00 -6.79 -4.42
N LYS A 412 -0.77 -7.29 -4.35
CA LYS A 412 -0.45 -8.71 -4.14
C LYS A 412 0.84 -8.92 -3.33
N SER A 413 0.93 -10.03 -2.60
CA SER A 413 2.10 -10.41 -1.80
C SER A 413 3.35 -10.74 -2.61
N ASP A 414 3.19 -11.50 -3.70
CA ASP A 414 4.25 -11.96 -4.62
C ASP A 414 5.03 -10.80 -5.28
N LEU A 415 4.41 -9.64 -5.42
CA LEU A 415 5.04 -8.45 -6.01
C LEU A 415 5.99 -7.70 -5.06
N LYS A 416 6.08 -8.08 -3.78
CA LYS A 416 6.99 -7.43 -2.82
C LYS A 416 8.45 -7.62 -3.21
N ASN A 417 8.83 -8.81 -3.67
CA ASN A 417 10.18 -9.10 -4.14
C ASN A 417 10.49 -8.35 -5.44
N GLN A 418 9.55 -8.33 -6.38
CA GLN A 418 9.69 -7.56 -7.62
C GLN A 418 9.79 -6.04 -7.37
N LEU A 419 9.06 -5.49 -6.38
CA LEU A 419 9.22 -4.10 -5.96
C LEU A 419 10.62 -3.84 -5.40
N LYS A 420 11.14 -4.74 -4.56
CA LYS A 420 12.50 -4.62 -4.03
C LYS A 420 13.55 -4.62 -5.13
N GLU A 421 13.44 -5.54 -6.09
CA GLU A 421 14.33 -5.60 -7.26
C GLU A 421 14.27 -4.31 -8.07
N SER A 422 13.07 -3.81 -8.37
CA SER A 422 12.90 -2.56 -9.13
C SER A 422 13.46 -1.34 -8.40
N LEU A 423 13.38 -1.30 -7.07
CA LEU A 423 13.97 -0.23 -6.27
C LEU A 423 15.50 -0.33 -6.24
N ASN A 424 16.05 -1.53 -6.03
CA ASN A 424 17.49 -1.77 -6.07
C ASN A 424 18.10 -1.35 -7.41
N GLU A 425 17.46 -1.71 -8.52
CA GLU A 425 17.86 -1.26 -9.85
C GLU A 425 17.83 0.27 -9.95
N THR A 426 16.80 0.92 -9.42
CA THR A 426 16.68 2.39 -9.42
C THR A 426 17.81 3.05 -8.62
N PHE A 427 18.21 2.46 -7.48
CA PHE A 427 19.34 2.95 -6.68
C PHE A 427 20.67 2.78 -7.43
N ILE A 428 20.89 1.64 -8.10
CA ILE A 428 22.07 1.41 -8.94
C ILE A 428 22.14 2.45 -10.07
N VAL A 429 21.04 2.67 -10.80
CA VAL A 429 20.95 3.67 -11.85
C VAL A 429 21.22 5.08 -11.32
N THR A 430 20.76 5.40 -10.11
CA THR A 430 21.03 6.69 -9.47
C THR A 430 22.51 6.84 -9.12
N LYS A 431 23.16 5.79 -8.61
CA LYS A 431 24.59 5.76 -8.33
C LYS A 431 25.42 5.97 -9.61
N GLU A 432 25.06 5.30 -10.71
CA GLU A 432 25.70 5.51 -12.01
C GLU A 432 25.57 6.95 -12.52
N LYS A 433 24.42 7.59 -12.30
CA LYS A 433 24.21 9.00 -12.66
C LYS A 433 25.13 9.92 -11.87
N LEU A 434 25.27 9.68 -10.56
CA LEU A 434 26.19 10.43 -9.70
C LEU A 434 27.66 10.26 -10.13
N MET A 435 28.08 9.03 -10.49
CA MET A 435 29.43 8.77 -11.02
C MET A 435 29.70 9.57 -12.31
N ARG A 436 28.76 9.53 -13.26
CA ARG A 436 28.88 10.29 -14.52
C ARG A 436 28.97 11.79 -14.27
N TYR A 437 28.20 12.29 -13.32
CA TYR A 437 28.21 13.70 -12.96
C TYR A 437 29.51 14.13 -12.27
N SER A 438 30.08 13.29 -11.38
CA SER A 438 31.42 13.53 -10.81
C SER A 438 32.50 13.60 -11.90
N LYS A 439 32.49 12.65 -12.85
CA LYS A 439 33.41 12.65 -14.01
C LYS A 439 33.25 13.89 -14.92
N GLU A 440 32.02 14.34 -15.12
CA GLU A 440 31.78 15.54 -15.91
C GLU A 440 32.33 16.80 -15.23
N ILE A 441 32.19 16.91 -13.90
CA ILE A 441 32.78 18.02 -13.13
C ILE A 441 34.30 18.03 -13.29
N ASP A 442 34.97 16.86 -13.22
CA ASP A 442 36.41 16.77 -13.47
C ASP A 442 36.80 17.29 -14.84
N THR A 443 36.09 16.84 -15.87
CA THR A 443 36.31 17.28 -17.25
C THR A 443 36.12 18.80 -17.38
N ARG A 444 35.16 19.38 -16.65
CA ARG A 444 34.95 20.83 -16.65
C ARG A 444 36.03 21.60 -15.91
N ILE A 445 36.50 21.10 -14.77
CA ILE A 445 37.60 21.71 -14.03
C ILE A 445 38.87 21.75 -14.90
N GLU A 446 39.21 20.65 -15.56
CA GLU A 446 40.33 20.58 -16.49
C GLU A 446 40.17 21.56 -17.66
N TYR A 447 38.99 21.59 -18.28
CA TYR A 447 38.69 22.53 -19.36
C TYR A 447 38.86 23.99 -18.92
N ILE A 448 38.34 24.38 -17.75
CA ILE A 448 38.45 25.75 -17.21
C ILE A 448 39.92 26.12 -16.97
N ASN A 449 40.71 25.22 -16.40
CA ASN A 449 42.13 25.46 -16.16
C ASN A 449 42.93 25.65 -17.46
N ASN A 450 42.45 25.09 -18.58
CA ASN A 450 43.07 25.24 -19.90
C ASN A 450 42.58 26.50 -20.67
N LEU A 451 41.60 27.25 -20.14
CA LEU A 451 41.15 28.50 -20.77
C LEU A 451 42.21 29.60 -20.63
N LYS A 452 42.38 30.41 -21.67
CA LYS A 452 43.21 31.63 -21.65
C LYS A 452 42.52 32.77 -20.87
N ILE A 453 42.18 32.55 -19.61
CA ILE A 453 41.50 33.51 -18.70
C ILE A 453 42.36 33.67 -17.44
N LYS A 454 42.31 34.82 -16.77
CA LYS A 454 43.04 35.00 -15.50
C LYS A 454 42.49 34.05 -14.43
N GLN A 455 43.38 33.33 -13.74
CA GLN A 455 42.98 32.37 -12.70
C GLN A 455 42.17 33.01 -11.56
N THR A 456 42.41 34.29 -11.27
CA THR A 456 41.65 35.07 -10.28
C THR A 456 40.16 35.14 -10.60
N ASP A 457 39.80 35.14 -11.88
CA ASP A 457 38.42 35.36 -12.33
C ASP A 457 37.59 34.07 -12.27
N VAL A 458 38.25 32.90 -12.24
CA VAL A 458 37.61 31.57 -12.19
C VAL A 458 37.77 30.86 -10.86
N LYS A 459 38.60 31.39 -9.94
CA LYS A 459 38.91 30.76 -8.64
C LYS A 459 37.66 30.36 -7.85
N GLY A 460 36.70 31.29 -7.68
CA GLY A 460 35.46 31.00 -6.93
C GLY A 460 34.59 29.91 -7.58
N VAL A 461 34.53 29.86 -8.92
CA VAL A 461 33.81 28.80 -9.64
C VAL A 461 34.48 27.45 -9.43
N LEU A 462 35.80 27.39 -9.53
CA LEU A 462 36.59 26.17 -9.31
C LEU A 462 36.45 25.66 -7.87
N GLU A 463 36.44 26.55 -6.87
CA GLU A 463 36.22 26.17 -5.47
C GLU A 463 34.86 25.49 -5.25
N ILE A 464 33.79 26.04 -5.81
CA ILE A 464 32.44 25.46 -5.69
C ILE A 464 32.35 24.14 -6.46
N LEU A 465 32.91 24.05 -7.67
CA LEU A 465 32.96 22.80 -8.44
C LEU A 465 33.68 21.68 -7.68
N ASN A 466 34.85 21.99 -7.08
CA ASN A 466 35.59 21.04 -6.24
C ASN A 466 34.79 20.61 -5.01
N LYS A 467 34.07 21.53 -4.37
CA LYS A 467 33.20 21.23 -3.23
C LYS A 467 32.05 20.29 -3.61
N ILE A 468 31.39 20.53 -4.75
CA ILE A 468 30.34 19.66 -5.28
C ILE A 468 30.91 18.27 -5.57
N LYS A 469 32.07 18.20 -6.24
CA LYS A 469 32.73 16.93 -6.54
C LYS A 469 33.00 16.13 -5.27
N SER A 470 33.69 16.74 -4.29
CA SER A 470 33.99 16.09 -3.01
C SER A 470 32.73 15.56 -2.34
N SER A 471 31.66 16.35 -2.35
CA SER A 471 30.40 15.98 -1.73
C SER A 471 29.75 14.78 -2.44
N ILE A 472 29.88 14.67 -3.77
CA ILE A 472 29.34 13.55 -4.55
C ILE A 472 30.20 12.30 -4.38
N ASP A 473 31.51 12.44 -4.33
CA ASP A 473 32.42 11.33 -4.06
C ASP A 473 32.15 10.73 -2.67
N ASP A 474 31.80 11.55 -1.67
CA ASP A 474 31.38 11.08 -0.35
C ASP A 474 30.04 10.33 -0.39
N LEU A 475 29.07 10.79 -1.19
CA LEU A 475 27.82 10.05 -1.41
C LEU A 475 28.08 8.70 -2.11
N LEU A 476 28.98 8.66 -3.08
CA LEU A 476 29.34 7.44 -3.83
C LEU A 476 30.06 6.39 -2.98
N LYS A 477 30.85 6.83 -2.00
CA LYS A 477 31.50 5.96 -0.99
C LYS A 477 30.51 5.41 0.04
N SER A 478 29.34 6.03 0.21
CA SER A 478 28.34 5.56 1.16
C SER A 478 27.55 4.36 0.63
N ASP A 479 27.16 3.43 1.51
CA ASP A 479 26.25 2.32 1.21
C ASP A 479 24.77 2.72 1.26
N ARG A 480 24.49 4.02 1.19
CA ARG A 480 23.12 4.54 1.26
C ARG A 480 22.46 4.51 -0.11
N ASN A 481 21.14 4.35 -0.11
CA ASN A 481 20.32 4.35 -1.32
C ASN A 481 19.78 5.75 -1.61
N TYR A 482 19.92 6.19 -2.86
CA TYR A 482 19.50 7.52 -3.31
C TYR A 482 18.59 7.44 -4.54
N ILE A 483 17.70 8.43 -4.68
CA ILE A 483 16.84 8.60 -5.86
C ILE A 483 16.74 10.07 -6.26
N TYR A 484 16.33 10.32 -7.51
CA TYR A 484 15.94 11.64 -7.99
C TYR A 484 14.41 11.75 -8.10
N LEU A 485 13.81 12.76 -7.47
CA LEU A 485 12.34 12.91 -7.42
C LEU A 485 11.74 13.85 -8.51
N GLY A 486 12.57 14.67 -9.19
CA GLY A 486 12.12 15.68 -10.16
C GLY A 486 12.14 15.26 -11.64
N GLY A 487 11.22 15.82 -12.46
CA GLY A 487 11.02 15.44 -13.87
C GLY A 487 10.95 16.59 -14.88
N TYR A 488 12.12 16.95 -15.45
CA TYR A 488 12.40 17.31 -16.87
C TYR A 488 13.86 17.82 -16.98
N LYS A 489 14.36 18.52 -15.95
CA LYS A 489 15.74 19.07 -15.92
C LYS A 489 16.77 18.25 -15.14
N GLY A 490 16.34 17.46 -14.13
CA GLY A 490 17.19 16.40 -13.57
C GLY A 490 17.48 15.26 -14.57
N ILE A 491 16.63 15.11 -15.59
CA ILE A 491 16.81 14.16 -16.70
C ILE A 491 17.74 14.73 -17.79
N LEU A 492 17.68 16.03 -18.09
CA LEU A 492 18.62 16.66 -19.05
C LEU A 492 20.05 16.77 -18.49
N GLY A 493 20.20 16.84 -17.16
CA GLY A 493 21.51 16.70 -16.48
C GLY A 493 21.99 15.25 -16.35
N CYS A 494 21.13 14.27 -16.61
CA CYS A 494 21.55 12.88 -16.74
C CYS A 494 22.20 12.72 -18.12
N LEU A 495 23.53 12.80 -18.14
CA LEU A 495 24.45 12.45 -19.22
C LEU A 495 24.23 11.00 -19.72
N LYS A 496 23.10 10.77 -20.37
CA LYS A 496 22.82 9.59 -21.17
C LYS A 496 23.02 10.06 -22.60
N GLU A 497 24.22 9.80 -23.11
CA GLU A 497 24.63 10.04 -24.50
C GLU A 497 24.37 11.46 -24.98
N VAL A 498 25.06 12.45 -24.42
CA VAL A 498 25.11 13.79 -25.03
C VAL A 498 26.08 13.77 -26.21
N LYS A 499 25.70 13.07 -27.28
CA LYS A 499 26.11 13.46 -28.62
C LYS A 499 25.15 14.58 -29.05
N ASP A 500 25.70 15.77 -29.22
CA ASP A 500 25.14 16.88 -30.01
C ASP A 500 23.94 17.70 -29.50
N ASN A 501 23.80 17.93 -28.18
CA ASN A 501 22.80 18.89 -27.68
C ASN A 501 23.42 20.14 -27.02
N GLU A 502 23.60 21.21 -27.80
CA GLU A 502 24.27 22.48 -27.39
C GLU A 502 23.63 23.16 -26.17
N ASN A 503 22.33 22.98 -25.94
CA ASN A 503 21.63 23.62 -24.81
C ASN A 503 21.92 22.99 -23.45
N ILE A 504 22.28 21.70 -23.41
CA ILE A 504 22.69 20.99 -22.18
C ILE A 504 24.15 21.34 -21.84
N ARG A 505 24.95 21.70 -22.86
CA ARG A 505 26.35 22.12 -22.74
C ARG A 505 26.55 23.52 -22.13
N ASN A 506 25.58 24.19 -21.52
CA ASN A 506 25.82 25.55 -20.99
C ASN A 506 25.81 25.67 -19.45
N GLY A 507 25.78 24.54 -18.75
CA GLY A 507 25.95 24.40 -17.29
C GLY A 507 24.73 23.83 -16.57
N PHE A 508 24.85 23.59 -15.26
CA PHE A 508 23.88 22.82 -14.46
C PHE A 508 23.40 23.58 -13.22
N TYR A 509 22.27 23.14 -12.65
CA TYR A 509 21.62 23.74 -11.48
C TYR A 509 22.09 23.08 -10.18
N VAL A 510 22.23 23.87 -9.12
CA VAL A 510 22.80 23.43 -7.84
C VAL A 510 22.03 24.03 -6.68
N ASP A 511 21.88 23.24 -5.61
CA ASP A 511 21.41 23.72 -4.33
C ASP A 511 22.52 24.52 -3.66
N GLU A 512 22.29 25.82 -3.45
CA GLU A 512 23.26 26.74 -2.86
C GLU A 512 23.71 26.29 -1.46
N GLU A 513 22.78 25.86 -0.60
CA GLU A 513 23.06 25.52 0.79
C GLU A 513 23.85 24.22 0.90
N LYS A 514 23.53 23.25 0.05
CA LYS A 514 24.11 21.91 0.12
C LYS A 514 25.23 21.65 -0.87
N CYS A 515 25.38 22.50 -1.88
CA CYS A 515 26.31 22.29 -2.99
C CYS A 515 26.12 20.90 -3.64
N TYR A 516 24.86 20.48 -3.82
CA TYR A 516 24.49 19.26 -4.54
C TYR A 516 23.66 19.61 -5.78
N HIS A 517 23.61 18.68 -6.73
CA HIS A 517 22.58 18.73 -7.76
C HIS A 517 21.19 18.68 -7.11
N MET A 518 20.22 19.43 -7.66
CA MET A 518 18.85 19.46 -7.14
C MET A 518 18.16 18.08 -7.17
N ASP A 519 17.08 17.95 -6.41
CA ASP A 519 16.11 16.86 -6.43
C ASP A 519 16.59 15.50 -5.91
N LEU A 520 17.69 15.47 -5.15
CA LEU A 520 18.28 14.23 -4.62
C LEU A 520 17.68 13.89 -3.25
N LEU A 521 17.23 12.65 -3.10
CA LEU A 521 16.68 12.11 -1.86
C LEU A 521 17.46 10.86 -1.43
N LYS A 522 17.60 10.70 -0.12
CA LYS A 522 18.21 9.54 0.54
C LYS A 522 17.13 8.71 1.21
N LEU A 523 17.16 7.40 1.03
CA LEU A 523 16.33 6.47 1.79
C LEU A 523 16.90 6.31 3.21
N GLU A 524 16.07 6.53 4.24
CA GLU A 524 16.48 6.47 5.64
C GLU A 524 16.16 5.12 6.31
N ASN A 525 15.11 4.42 5.88
CA ASN A 525 14.79 3.11 6.42
C ASN A 525 15.38 1.99 5.55
N ASN A 526 15.90 0.94 6.21
CA ASN A 526 16.29 -0.26 5.51
C ASN A 526 15.04 -0.92 4.89
N PHE A 527 15.19 -1.38 3.66
CA PHE A 527 14.19 -2.20 2.98
C PHE A 527 14.20 -3.62 3.57
N GLU A 528 13.86 -3.73 4.86
CA GLU A 528 13.65 -5.01 5.53
C GLU A 528 12.26 -5.50 5.15
N ILE A 529 12.25 -6.41 4.16
CA ILE A 529 11.09 -7.27 3.86
C ILE A 529 10.80 -8.07 5.10
#